data_AF-A0A0D9NJ80-F1
#
_entry.id   AF-A0A0D9NJ80-F1
#
_cell.length_a   1.000
_cell.length_b   1.000
_cell.length_c   1.000
_cell.angle_alpha   90.00
_cell.angle_beta   90.00
_cell.angle_gamma   90.00
#
_symmetry.space_group_name_H-M   'P 1'
#
loop_
_entity.id
_entity.type
_entity.pdbx_description
1 polymer ?
#
loop_
_entity_poly.entity_id
_entity_poly.type
_entity_poly.pdbx_seq_one_letter_code
_entity_poly.pdbx_strand_id
1 'polypeptide(L)'
;MDFIDGIKLSRFLKQPTEDENAEIILDPAIDDETLNVIYDQLADYIYQISQLEFPLIGAVSKDALGAWAVTRRPLTYDMNELVTGTGYPKDQLPTSPFHDTSQLMGELWPSYATKQKNTSIG
;
A
#
# COMPACT_ATOMS: atom_id res chain seq x y z
N MET A 1 15.13 16.08 -3.29
CA MET A 1 14.32 16.19 -2.06
C MET A 1 15.22 15.83 -0.92
N ASP A 2 15.31 16.71 0.07
CA ASP A 2 16.02 16.41 1.29
C ASP A 2 15.19 15.42 2.11
N PHE A 3 15.87 14.50 2.79
CA PHE A 3 15.20 13.58 3.70
C PHE A 3 14.64 14.38 4.88
N ILE A 4 13.34 14.23 5.15
CA ILE A 4 12.69 14.84 6.31
C ILE A 4 12.52 13.73 7.35
N ASP A 5 13.14 13.90 8.51
CA ASP A 5 12.93 13.01 9.64
C ASP A 5 11.52 13.22 10.21
N GLY A 6 10.81 12.12 10.45
CA GLY A 6 9.39 12.12 10.76
C GLY A 6 9.05 11.19 11.91
N ILE A 7 8.05 11.59 12.72
CA ILE A 7 7.52 10.76 13.79
C ILE A 7 6.32 9.98 13.25
N LYS A 8 6.30 8.66 13.48
CA LYS A 8 5.16 7.81 13.08
C LYS A 8 3.89 8.27 13.80
N LEU A 9 2.82 8.50 13.04
CA LEU A 9 1.51 8.85 13.61
C LEU A 9 0.99 7.77 14.59
N SER A 10 1.30 6.49 14.33
CA SER A 10 0.95 5.38 15.22
C SER A 10 1.54 5.52 16.63
N ARG A 11 2.63 6.28 16.81
CA ARG A 11 3.19 6.57 18.14
C ARG A 11 2.22 7.38 19.01
N PHE A 12 1.38 8.20 18.40
CA PHE A 12 0.40 9.05 19.08
C PHE A 12 -0.98 8.38 19.15
N LEU A 13 -1.33 7.58 18.14
CA LEU A 13 -2.63 6.94 18.05
C LEU A 13 -2.74 5.60 18.79
N LYS A 14 -1.63 4.88 18.93
CA LYS A 14 -1.65 3.54 19.54
C LYS A 14 -1.86 3.65 21.05
N GLN A 15 -2.72 2.79 21.58
CA GLN A 15 -2.83 2.56 23.01
C GLN A 15 -1.46 2.24 23.62
N PRO A 16 -1.03 2.94 24.68
CA PRO A 16 0.21 2.63 25.36
C PRO A 16 0.23 1.17 25.82
N THR A 17 1.30 0.47 25.44
CA THR A 17 1.51 -0.93 25.79
C THR A 17 3.00 -1.15 26.01
N GLU A 18 3.35 -2.05 26.94
CA GLU A 18 4.73 -2.47 27.20
C GLU A 18 5.25 -3.43 26.13
N ASP A 19 4.35 -4.06 25.36
CA ASP A 19 4.70 -4.96 24.27
C ASP A 19 4.75 -4.21 22.93
N GLU A 20 5.96 -4.03 22.41
CA GLU A 20 6.20 -3.40 21.11
C GLU A 20 5.57 -4.17 19.94
N ASN A 21 5.35 -5.49 20.09
CA ASN A 21 4.73 -6.35 19.08
C ASN A 21 3.22 -6.50 19.24
N ALA A 22 2.62 -5.91 20.28
CA ALA A 22 1.18 -5.97 20.47
C ALA A 22 0.44 -5.29 19.32
N GLU A 23 -0.76 -5.79 19.05
CA GLU A 23 -1.67 -5.26 18.03
C GLU A 23 -1.84 -3.74 18.15
N ILE A 24 -1.91 -3.06 17.01
CA ILE A 24 -2.09 -1.61 16.97
C ILE A 24 -3.58 -1.31 17.20
N ILE A 25 -3.92 -1.02 18.45
CA ILE A 25 -5.26 -0.61 18.86
C ILE A 25 -5.25 0.91 19.07
N LEU A 26 -6.28 1.60 18.57
CA LEU A 26 -6.49 3.03 18.80
C LEU A 26 -6.68 3.29 20.30
N ASP A 27 -5.93 4.24 20.86
CA ASP A 27 -6.08 4.62 22.26
C ASP A 27 -7.47 5.25 22.51
N PRO A 28 -8.34 4.62 23.32
CA PRO A 28 -9.68 5.15 23.60
C PRO A 28 -9.65 6.44 24.44
N ALA A 29 -8.50 6.82 25.00
CA ALA A 29 -8.34 8.06 25.75
C ALA A 29 -8.09 9.29 24.86
N ILE A 30 -7.87 9.10 23.55
CA ILE A 30 -7.72 10.21 22.60
C ILE A 30 -9.08 10.87 22.42
N ASP A 31 -9.10 12.20 22.52
CA ASP A 31 -10.32 12.97 22.32
C ASP A 31 -10.72 13.04 20.84
N ASP A 32 -12.02 13.14 20.60
CA ASP A 32 -12.59 13.16 19.25
C ASP A 32 -12.12 14.38 18.43
N GLU A 33 -11.79 15.51 19.07
CA GLU A 33 -11.31 16.71 18.36
C GLU A 33 -9.93 16.44 17.73
N THR A 34 -9.02 15.82 18.46
CA THR A 34 -7.73 15.34 17.95
C THR A 34 -7.92 14.36 16.79
N LEU A 35 -8.83 13.39 16.91
CA LEU A 35 -9.10 12.44 15.83
C LEU A 35 -9.66 13.12 14.59
N ASN A 36 -10.58 14.06 14.74
CA ASN A 36 -11.15 14.81 13.63
C ASN A 36 -10.06 15.56 12.85
N VAL A 37 -9.16 16.26 13.54
CA VAL A 37 -8.03 16.96 12.88
C VAL A 37 -7.17 16.00 12.07
N ILE A 38 -6.86 14.82 12.63
CA ILE A 38 -6.03 13.82 11.96
C ILE A 38 -6.75 13.25 10.73
N TYR A 39 -8.01 12.85 10.89
CA TYR A 39 -8.79 12.29 9.79
C TYR A 39 -9.06 13.31 8.69
N ASP A 40 -9.30 14.58 9.03
CA ASP A 40 -9.45 15.66 8.05
C ASP A 40 -8.17 15.86 7.23
N GLN A 41 -7.00 15.86 7.88
CA GLN A 41 -5.72 15.95 7.18
C GLN A 41 -5.48 14.75 6.26
N LEU A 42 -5.76 13.53 6.73
CA LEU A 42 -5.63 12.32 5.91
C LEU A 42 -6.60 12.35 4.72
N ALA A 43 -7.83 12.78 4.93
CA ALA A 43 -8.83 12.92 3.87
C ALA A 43 -8.39 13.95 2.83
N ASP A 44 -7.83 15.09 3.27
CA ASP A 44 -7.29 16.11 2.36
C ASP A 44 -6.10 15.58 1.54
N TYR A 45 -5.16 14.85 2.16
CA TYR A 45 -4.06 14.23 1.42
C TYR A 45 -4.54 13.19 0.41
N ILE A 46 -5.48 12.32 0.81
CA ILE A 46 -6.09 11.33 -0.10
C ILE A 46 -6.80 12.06 -1.24
N TYR A 47 -7.51 13.15 -0.95
CA TYR A 47 -8.17 13.96 -1.96
C TYR A 47 -7.16 14.55 -2.95
N GLN A 48 -6.12 15.24 -2.46
CA GLN A 48 -5.06 15.78 -3.32
C GLN A 48 -4.39 14.70 -4.19
N ILE A 49 -4.09 13.53 -3.62
CA ILE A 49 -3.51 12.40 -4.35
C ILE A 49 -4.48 11.86 -5.41
N SER A 50 -5.78 11.79 -5.10
CA SER A 50 -6.81 11.28 -6.02
C SER A 50 -7.00 12.13 -7.28
N GLN A 51 -6.67 13.42 -7.21
CA GLN A 51 -6.74 14.33 -8.35
C GLN A 51 -5.54 14.21 -9.29
N LEU A 52 -4.49 13.46 -8.89
CA LEU A 52 -3.32 13.25 -9.73
C LEU A 52 -3.65 12.25 -10.85
N GLU A 53 -3.58 12.71 -12.08
CA GLU A 53 -3.72 11.84 -13.25
C GLU A 53 -2.35 11.29 -13.67
N PHE A 54 -2.20 9.97 -13.58
CA PHE A 54 -1.03 9.26 -14.08
C PHE A 54 -1.41 8.43 -15.30
N PRO A 55 -0.63 8.47 -16.40
CA PRO A 55 -0.95 7.72 -17.61
C PRO A 55 -0.78 6.21 -17.44
N LEU A 56 0.04 5.78 -16.48
CA LEU A 56 0.36 4.39 -16.21
C LEU A 56 0.66 4.18 -14.72
N ILE A 57 0.31 3.00 -14.22
CA ILE A 57 0.67 2.49 -12.91
C ILE A 57 1.68 1.36 -13.10
N GLY A 58 2.93 1.57 -12.67
CA GLY A 58 3.98 0.58 -12.84
C GLY A 58 5.33 0.98 -12.28
N ALA A 59 6.31 0.11 -12.43
CA ALA A 59 7.68 0.38 -12.02
C ALA A 59 8.43 1.19 -13.09
N VAL A 60 9.21 2.15 -12.61
CA VAL A 60 9.99 3.07 -13.43
C VAL A 60 11.35 2.44 -13.77
N SER A 61 11.72 2.44 -15.06
CA SER A 61 13.06 2.08 -15.52
C SER A 61 13.51 3.00 -16.64
N LYS A 62 14.80 2.94 -16.99
CA LYS A 62 15.26 3.54 -18.24
C LYS A 62 14.77 2.71 -19.42
N ASP A 63 14.28 3.37 -20.46
CA ASP A 63 13.92 2.77 -21.74
C ASP A 63 15.17 2.52 -22.61
N ALA A 64 14.97 2.05 -23.84
CA ALA A 64 16.04 1.78 -24.78
C ALA A 64 16.86 3.04 -25.17
N LEU A 65 16.29 4.24 -24.98
CA LEU A 65 16.91 5.53 -25.26
C LEU A 65 17.54 6.14 -23.98
N GLY A 66 17.42 5.48 -22.84
CA GLY A 66 17.93 5.94 -21.55
C GLY A 66 17.00 6.90 -20.79
N ALA A 67 15.79 7.16 -21.30
CA ALA A 67 14.80 8.02 -20.67
C ALA A 67 14.02 7.25 -19.59
N TRP A 68 13.65 7.94 -18.51
CA TRP A 68 12.82 7.34 -17.46
C TRP A 68 11.38 7.15 -17.96
N ALA A 69 10.90 5.91 -17.91
CA ALA A 69 9.56 5.54 -18.31
C ALA A 69 8.98 4.46 -17.38
N VAL A 70 7.66 4.34 -17.35
CA VAL A 70 6.97 3.25 -16.67
C VAL A 70 6.92 2.06 -17.62
N THR A 71 7.79 1.07 -17.42
CA THR A 71 8.02 -0.01 -18.39
C THR A 71 7.64 -1.40 -17.88
N ARG A 72 7.39 -1.53 -16.58
CA ARG A 72 7.17 -2.82 -15.91
C ARG A 72 5.97 -2.75 -14.97
N ARG A 73 5.47 -3.92 -14.58
CA ARG A 73 4.45 -4.04 -13.53
C ARG A 73 4.82 -3.27 -12.26
N PRO A 74 3.82 -2.78 -11.51
CA PRO A 74 4.07 -2.20 -10.20
C PRO A 74 4.68 -3.25 -9.26
N LEU A 75 5.51 -2.79 -8.33
CA LEU A 75 6.11 -3.62 -7.28
C LEU A 75 5.36 -3.36 -5.98
N THR A 76 4.21 -4.02 -5.82
CA THR A 76 3.39 -3.87 -4.60
C THR A 76 3.79 -4.89 -3.55
N TYR A 77 3.56 -4.54 -2.28
CA TYR A 77 3.73 -5.45 -1.15
C TYR A 77 2.84 -6.70 -1.32
N ASP A 78 1.60 -6.54 -1.78
CA ASP A 78 0.67 -7.65 -1.99
C ASP A 78 1.16 -8.64 -3.06
N MET A 79 1.75 -8.16 -4.15
CA MET A 79 2.36 -9.05 -5.16
C MET A 79 3.56 -9.81 -4.59
N ASN A 80 4.34 -9.19 -3.71
CA ASN A 80 5.42 -9.87 -3.02
C ASN A 80 4.88 -10.96 -2.09
N GLU A 81 3.94 -10.60 -1.21
CA GLU A 81 3.27 -11.51 -0.27
C GLU A 81 2.58 -12.68 -0.96
N LEU A 82 1.99 -12.45 -2.14
CA LEU A 82 1.37 -13.52 -2.92
C LEU A 82 2.41 -14.58 -3.31
N VAL A 83 3.57 -14.15 -3.84
CA VAL A 83 4.63 -15.08 -4.25
C VAL A 83 5.29 -15.73 -3.04
N THR A 84 5.66 -14.96 -2.02
CA THR A 84 6.44 -15.46 -0.87
C THR A 84 5.58 -16.19 0.17
N GLY A 85 4.36 -15.74 0.40
CA GLY A 85 3.47 -16.26 1.43
C GLY A 85 2.55 -17.38 0.96
N THR A 86 2.28 -17.52 -0.34
CA THR A 86 1.39 -18.58 -0.87
C THR A 86 2.06 -19.56 -1.84
N GLY A 87 3.27 -19.26 -2.32
CA GLY A 87 3.93 -20.04 -3.36
C GLY A 87 3.36 -19.80 -4.76
N TYR A 88 2.62 -18.71 -4.97
CA TYR A 88 2.09 -18.35 -6.29
C TYR A 88 3.23 -18.17 -7.32
N PRO A 89 3.09 -18.73 -8.54
CA PRO A 89 4.14 -18.64 -9.55
C PRO A 89 4.42 -17.20 -9.97
N LYS A 90 5.67 -16.74 -9.81
CA LYS A 90 6.08 -15.35 -10.12
C LYS A 90 5.87 -14.97 -11.59
N ASP A 91 5.93 -15.95 -12.48
CA ASP A 91 5.73 -15.82 -13.93
C ASP A 91 4.25 -15.63 -14.31
N GLN A 92 3.31 -15.97 -13.43
CA GLN A 92 1.89 -15.67 -13.61
C GLN A 92 1.51 -14.25 -13.19
N LEU A 93 2.40 -13.52 -12.49
CA LEU A 93 2.17 -12.11 -12.18
C LEU A 93 2.22 -11.27 -13.48
N PRO A 94 1.36 -10.25 -13.62
CA PRO A 94 1.39 -9.30 -14.73
C PRO A 94 2.80 -8.75 -14.97
N THR A 95 3.18 -8.55 -16.23
CA THR A 95 4.52 -8.03 -16.58
C THR A 95 4.47 -6.58 -17.06
N SER A 96 3.33 -6.15 -17.58
CA SER A 96 3.09 -4.79 -18.06
C SER A 96 2.63 -3.84 -16.94
N PRO A 97 2.81 -2.53 -17.14
CA PRO A 97 2.09 -1.51 -16.39
C PRO A 97 0.56 -1.62 -16.59
N PHE A 98 -0.19 -0.94 -15.73
CA PHE A 98 -1.64 -0.78 -15.86
C PHE A 98 -2.01 0.63 -16.30
N HIS A 99 -3.16 0.79 -16.95
CA HIS A 99 -3.64 2.10 -17.39
C HIS A 99 -4.50 2.80 -16.34
N ASP A 100 -5.12 2.02 -15.45
CA ASP A 100 -6.01 2.54 -14.43
C ASP A 100 -6.03 1.63 -13.19
N THR A 101 -6.59 2.17 -12.10
CA THR A 101 -6.67 1.49 -10.80
C THR A 101 -7.58 0.26 -10.83
N SER A 102 -8.59 0.23 -11.72
CA SER A 102 -9.52 -0.90 -11.81
C SER A 102 -8.83 -2.16 -12.33
N GLN A 103 -7.93 -2.00 -13.31
CA GLN A 103 -7.08 -3.08 -13.82
C GLN A 103 -6.15 -3.61 -12.72
N LEU A 104 -5.47 -2.72 -12.00
CA LEU A 104 -4.60 -3.11 -10.89
C LEU A 104 -5.38 -3.89 -9.81
N MET A 105 -6.53 -3.38 -9.38
CA MET A 105 -7.36 -4.03 -8.36
C MET A 105 -7.91 -5.38 -8.84
N GLY A 106 -8.32 -5.47 -10.11
CA GLY A 106 -8.79 -6.71 -10.72
C GLY A 106 -7.73 -7.82 -10.68
N GLU A 107 -6.45 -7.47 -10.88
CA GLU A 107 -5.33 -8.42 -10.80
C GLU A 107 -4.97 -8.82 -9.37
N LEU A 108 -5.11 -7.91 -8.40
CA LEU A 108 -4.81 -8.19 -6.99
C LEU A 108 -5.94 -8.94 -6.27
N TRP A 109 -7.19 -8.80 -6.73
CA TRP A 109 -8.34 -9.40 -6.06
C TRP A 109 -8.26 -10.94 -5.90
N PRO A 110 -7.89 -11.72 -6.93
CA PRO A 110 -7.71 -13.17 -6.80
C PRO A 110 -6.63 -13.55 -5.76
N SER A 111 -5.63 -12.70 -5.59
CA SER A 111 -4.53 -12.87 -4.63
C SER A 111 -5.03 -12.80 -3.18
N TYR A 112 -5.89 -11.82 -2.87
CA TYR A 112 -6.54 -11.70 -1.56
C TYR A 112 -7.44 -12.91 -1.26
N ALA A 113 -8.24 -13.34 -2.25
CA ALA A 113 -9.11 -14.50 -2.09
C ALA A 113 -8.31 -15.80 -1.83
N THR A 114 -7.13 -15.94 -2.45
CA THR A 114 -6.23 -17.09 -2.24
C THR A 114 -5.58 -17.04 -0.85
N LYS A 115 -5.14 -15.86 -0.38
CA LYS A 115 -4.58 -15.69 0.97
C LYS A 115 -5.62 -16.04 2.04
N GLN A 116 -6.86 -15.55 1.93
CA GLN A 116 -7.92 -15.86 2.89
C GLN A 116 -8.27 -17.35 2.96
N LYS A 117 -8.31 -18.06 1.83
CA LYS A 117 -8.53 -19.53 1.82
C LYS A 117 -7.44 -20.29 2.59
N ASN A 118 -6.18 -19.86 2.48
CA ASN A 118 -5.06 -20.55 3.12
C ASN A 118 -4.88 -20.17 4.60
N THR A 119 -5.30 -18.98 5.03
CA THR A 119 -5.26 -18.56 6.45
C THR A 119 -6.41 -19.15 7.28
N SER A 120 -7.49 -19.64 6.64
CA SER A 120 -8.67 -20.22 7.32
C SER A 120 -8.51 -21.69 7.74
N ILE A 121 -7.31 -22.27 7.59
CA ILE A 121 -7.02 -23.70 7.88
C ILE A 121 -5.93 -23.84 8.97
N GLY A 122 -5.69 -22.78 9.76
CA GLY A 122 -4.74 -22.77 10.88
C GLY A 122 -5.44 -22.72 12.23
#